data_AF-A0A2S3VXW7-F1
#
_entry.id   AF-A0A2S3VXW7-F1
#
_cell.length_a   1.000
_cell.length_b   1.000
_cell.length_c   1.000
_cell.angle_alpha   90.00
_cell.angle_beta   90.00
_cell.angle_gamma   90.00
#
_symmetry.space_group_name_H-M   'P 1'
#
loop_
_entity.id
_entity.type
_entity.pdbx_description
1 polymer ?
#
loop_
_entity_poly.entity_id
_entity_poly.type
_entity_poly.pdbx_seq_one_letter_code
_entity_poly.pdbx_strand_id
1 'polypeptide(L)' 'MDIISGSCLRGDVTHDITAAPLDFVPCHCARCRKTTGSSFAANLIVAAGPRCTPIRA' A
#
# COMPACT_ATOMS: atom_id res chain seq x y z
N MET A 1 9.80 9.08 14.62
CA MET A 1 8.70 8.11 14.40
C MET A 1 8.02 8.57 13.14
N ASP A 2 8.48 8.05 12.01
CA ASP A 2 8.12 8.61 10.70
C ASP A 2 6.83 7.97 10.21
N ILE A 3 5.81 8.81 9.97
CA ILE A 3 4.52 8.40 9.43
C ILE A 3 4.66 8.37 7.91
N ILE A 4 4.25 7.27 7.27
CA ILE A 4 4.22 7.15 5.81
C ILE A 4 2.81 7.45 5.33
N SER A 5 2.64 8.56 4.63
CA SER A 5 1.36 8.97 4.05
C SER A 5 1.24 8.55 2.58
N GLY A 6 0.02 8.22 2.14
CA GLY A 6 -0.26 7.85 0.75
C GLY A 6 -1.69 8.15 0.33
N SER A 7 -1.95 8.07 -0.98
CA SER A 7 -3.29 8.27 -1.54
C SER A 7 -3.56 7.32 -2.72
N CYS A 8 -4.82 7.21 -3.12
CA CYS A 8 -5.16 6.61 -4.42
C CYS A 8 -4.71 7.53 -5.57
N LEU A 9 -4.65 7.01 -6.80
CA LEU A 9 -4.18 7.75 -7.99
C LEU A 9 -4.99 9.03 -8.27
N ARG A 10 -6.28 9.07 -7.92
CA ARG A 10 -7.11 10.29 -8.06
C ARG A 10 -6.96 11.25 -6.87
N GLY A 11 -6.45 10.78 -5.74
CA GLY A 11 -6.37 11.54 -4.49
C GLY A 11 -7.63 11.51 -3.62
N ASP A 12 -8.74 10.92 -4.10
CA ASP A 12 -10.02 10.84 -3.35
C ASP A 12 -9.93 10.06 -2.02
N VAL A 13 -8.92 9.21 -1.90
CA VAL A 13 -8.67 8.37 -0.72
C VAL A 13 -7.25 8.63 -0.23
N THR A 14 -7.10 8.97 1.04
CA THR A 14 -5.82 9.15 1.72
C THR A 14 -5.69 8.17 2.89
N HIS A 15 -4.47 7.83 3.25
CA HIS A 15 -4.18 6.93 4.37
C HIS A 15 -2.79 7.20 4.93
N ASP A 16 -2.63 6.91 6.23
CA ASP A 16 -1.36 6.98 6.95
C ASP A 16 -1.00 5.61 7.50
N ILE A 17 0.28 5.26 7.37
CA ILE A 17 0.87 4.04 7.91
C ILE A 17 1.79 4.45 9.05
N THR A 18 1.43 4.03 10.26
CA THR A 18 2.18 4.31 11.50
C THR A 18 3.08 3.16 11.93
N ALA A 19 2.92 1.98 11.31
CA ALA A 19 3.77 0.83 11.54
C ALA A 19 5.09 0.97 10.78
N ALA A 20 6.18 0.54 11.41
CA ALA A 20 7.48 0.49 10.76
C ALA A 20 7.45 -0.49 9.56
N PRO A 21 8.08 -0.13 8.43
CA PRO A 21 8.34 -1.06 7.34
C PRO A 21 9.06 -2.31 7.82
N LEU A 22 8.52 -3.47 7.47
CA LEU A 22 9.14 -4.77 7.72
C LEU A 22 9.98 -5.22 6.51
N ASP A 23 9.48 -4.97 5.30
CA ASP A 23 10.18 -5.33 4.06
C ASP A 23 9.66 -4.52 2.87
N PHE A 24 10.46 -4.45 1.79
CA PHE A 24 10.08 -3.88 0.51
C PHE A 24 10.33 -4.89 -0.60
N VAL A 25 9.25 -5.33 -1.25
CA VAL A 25 9.28 -6.47 -2.16
C VAL A 25 8.83 -6.06 -3.58
N PRO A 26 9.73 -6.10 -4.58
CA PRO A 26 9.34 -6.05 -5.98
C PRO A 26 8.68 -7.37 -6.38
N CYS A 27 7.35 -7.39 -6.47
CA CYS A 27 6.61 -8.60 -6.80
C CYS A 27 6.35 -8.71 -8.31
N HIS A 28 6.76 -9.84 -8.89
CA HIS A 28 6.66 -10.12 -10.32
C HIS A 28 5.49 -11.05 -10.70
N CYS A 29 4.64 -11.41 -9.74
CA CYS A 29 3.55 -12.34 -10.00
C CYS A 29 2.58 -11.78 -11.06
N ALA A 30 1.92 -12.67 -11.80
CA ALA A 30 1.03 -12.27 -12.89
C ALA A 30 -0.08 -11.32 -12.43
N ARG A 31 -0.60 -11.49 -11.21
CA ARG A 31 -1.62 -10.62 -10.64
C ARG A 31 -1.11 -9.20 -10.44
N CYS A 32 0.02 -9.03 -9.75
CA CYS A 32 0.62 -7.72 -9.51
C CYS A 32 0.94 -6.99 -10.81
N ARG A 33 1.57 -7.67 -11.79
CA ARG A 33 1.85 -7.07 -13.11
C ARG A 33 0.59 -6.63 -13.85
N LYS A 34 -0.47 -7.45 -13.82
CA LYS A 34 -1.76 -7.11 -14.44
C LYS A 34 -2.44 -5.91 -13.77
N THR A 35 -2.39 -5.83 -12.44
CA THR A 35 -3.04 -4.74 -11.69
C THR A 35 -2.31 -3.40 -11.87
N THR A 36 -0.98 -3.41 -11.91
CA THR A 36 -0.19 -2.16 -12.03
C THR A 36 0.15 -1.78 -13.48
N GLY A 37 0.07 -2.72 -14.44
CA GLY A 37 0.54 -2.52 -15.82
C GLY A 37 2.07 -2.45 -15.94
N SER A 38 2.82 -2.63 -14.85
CA SER A 38 4.28 -2.59 -14.80
C SER A 38 4.90 -4.00 -14.79
N SER A 39 6.21 -4.08 -15.03
CA SER A 39 7.00 -5.32 -14.91
C SER A 39 7.03 -5.89 -13.49
N PHE A 40 6.71 -5.07 -12.47
CA PHE A 40 6.53 -5.49 -11.09
C PHE A 40 5.62 -4.52 -10.31
N ALA A 41 5.14 -4.95 -9.15
CA ALA A 41 4.56 -4.06 -8.14
C ALA A 41 5.55 -3.83 -7.00
N ALA A 42 5.74 -2.58 -6.60
CA ALA A 42 6.50 -2.20 -5.42
C ALA A 42 5.61 -2.34 -4.18
N ASN A 43 5.76 -3.42 -3.42
CA ASN A 43 4.95 -3.67 -2.23
C ASN A 43 5.76 -3.36 -0.96
N LEU A 44 5.18 -2.56 -0.07
CA LEU A 44 5.70 -2.34 1.27
C LEU A 44 4.98 -3.27 2.24
N ILE A 45 5.72 -4.07 2.99
CA ILE A 45 5.18 -4.97 4.01
C ILE A 45 5.29 -4.27 5.35
N VAL A 46 4.18 -4.23 6.09
CA VAL A 46 4.09 -3.62 7.43
C VAL A 46 3.31 -4.55 8.36
N ALA A 47 3.46 -4.35 9.67
CA ALA A 47 2.65 -5.08 10.63
C ALA A 47 1.15 -4.79 10.40
N ALA A 48 0.31 -5.82 10.53
CA ALA A 48 -1.12 -5.66 10.39
C ALA A 48 -1.66 -4.73 11.48
N GLY A 49 -2.28 -3.62 11.06
CA GLY A 49 -3.01 -2.72 11.93
C GLY A 49 -4.44 -3.22 12.23
N PRO A 50 -5.19 -2.51 13.09
CA PRO A 50 -6.63 -2.73 13.21
C PRO A 50 -7.30 -2.61 11.83
N ARG A 51 -8.37 -3.40 11.60
CA ARG A 51 -9.09 -3.40 10.32
C ARG A 51 -9.46 -1.96 9.93
N CYS A 52 -9.01 -1.54 8.76
CA CYS A 52 -9.39 -0.25 8.19
C CYS A 52 -10.88 -0.28 7.87
N THR A 53 -11.70 0.36 8.70
CA THR A 53 -13.10 0.65 8.37
C THR A 53 -13.12 1.73 7.29
N PRO A 54 -13.92 1.57 6.22
CA PRO A 54 -13.97 2.57 5.16
C PRO A 54 -14.38 3.93 5.73
N ILE A 55 -13.60 4.97 5.44
CA ILE A 55 -13.85 6.33 5.94
C ILE A 55 -15.04 7.00 5.23
N ARG A 56 -15.55 6.37 4.15
CA ARG A 56 -16.71 6.81 3.37
C ARG A 56 -17.61 5.61 3.05
N ALA A 57 -18.87 5.71 3.47
CA ALA A 57 -20.01 5.07 2.80
C ALA A 57 -20.38 5.87 1.55
#